data_AF-A0A927JHG4-F1
#
_entry.id   AF-A0A927JHG4-F1
#
_cell.length_a   1.000
_cell.length_b   1.000
_cell.length_c   1.000
_cell.angle_alpha   90.00
_cell.angle_beta   90.00
_cell.angle_gamma   90.00
#
_symmetry.space_group_name_H-M   'P 1'
#
loop_
_entity.id
_entity.type
_entity.pdbx_description
1 polymer ?
#
loop_
_entity_poly.entity_id
_entity_poly.type
_entity_poly.pdbx_seq_one_letter_code
_entity_poly.pdbx_strand_id
1 'polypeptide(L)'
;MTDTRPTMTDAEFEQAASYVDDRSWMTGENLIHVPSVMNVEGWNFYGHPGHMLLTSAQRTLMMWSDVVGQVSNGGFDQFCDNYVNDLAAGLAAVDALDWAELRERFRRAMTEQAGNADEPRRLQPLSLSDDPEKWRVSRKRLLRYLARRGKRWWQPTTARDLAFVEARFDAEWQVELKYQMMVASGELRSGGERLFDFVSPPSDEFDAFDDWFYTDDTKAASAFYVHEFIVRHRDQLYRPI
;
A
#
# COMPACT_ATOMS: atom_id res chain seq x y z
N MET A 1 26.93 -11.63 -7.30
CA MET A 1 25.80 -10.99 -6.61
C MET A 1 26.41 -9.85 -5.79
N THR A 2 26.01 -8.60 -6.04
CA THR A 2 26.62 -7.44 -5.38
C THR A 2 26.15 -7.39 -3.93
N ASP A 3 27.09 -7.44 -2.99
CA ASP A 3 26.80 -7.28 -1.57
C ASP A 3 26.50 -5.81 -1.26
N THR A 4 25.27 -5.56 -0.82
CA THR A 4 24.69 -4.24 -0.61
C THR A 4 24.87 -3.71 0.81
N ARG A 5 25.43 -4.52 1.72
CA ARG A 5 25.66 -4.13 3.11
C ARG A 5 26.68 -3.00 3.19
N PRO A 6 26.40 -1.91 3.92
CA PRO A 6 27.38 -0.87 4.16
C PRO A 6 28.64 -1.43 4.85
N THR A 7 29.80 -0.90 4.45
CA THR A 7 31.10 -1.30 5.00
C THR A 7 31.47 -0.30 6.09
N MET A 8 31.69 -0.76 7.31
CA MET A 8 31.92 0.08 8.48
C MET A 8 32.71 -0.66 9.56
N THR A 9 33.31 0.08 10.49
CA THR A 9 33.91 -0.45 11.72
C THR A 9 32.83 -0.86 12.71
N ASP A 10 33.20 -1.68 13.71
CA ASP A 10 32.30 -2.06 14.80
C ASP A 10 31.73 -0.83 15.52
N ALA A 11 32.54 0.21 15.75
CA ALA A 11 32.11 1.43 16.43
C ALA A 11 31.09 2.24 15.60
N GLU A 12 31.29 2.31 14.29
CA GLU A 12 30.32 2.94 13.37
C GLU A 12 29.01 2.15 13.30
N PHE A 13 29.08 0.82 13.36
CA PHE A 13 27.89 -0.03 13.46
C PHE A 13 27.12 0.25 14.75
N GLU A 14 27.77 0.27 15.91
CA GLU A 14 27.10 0.55 17.20
C GLU A 14 26.46 1.95 17.21
N GLN A 15 27.12 2.93 16.60
CA GLN A 15 26.56 4.28 16.44
C GLN A 15 25.31 4.26 15.53
N ALA A 16 25.37 3.56 14.40
CA ALA A 16 24.23 3.45 13.49
C ALA A 16 23.07 2.63 14.10
N ALA A 17 23.38 1.60 14.88
CA ALA A 17 22.43 0.73 15.56
C ALA A 17 21.69 1.41 16.72
N SER A 18 22.25 2.50 17.26
CA SER A 18 21.65 3.30 18.33
C SER A 18 21.07 4.63 17.84
N TYR A 19 21.14 4.89 16.53
CA TYR A 19 20.64 6.13 15.94
C TYR A 19 19.11 6.22 16.02
N VAL A 20 18.65 7.36 16.52
CA VAL A 20 17.25 7.78 16.52
C VAL A 20 17.15 9.02 15.64
N ASP A 21 16.19 9.04 14.73
CA ASP A 21 15.99 10.16 13.82
C ASP A 21 15.36 11.40 14.48
N ASP A 22 15.26 12.50 13.74
CA ASP A 22 14.67 13.75 14.23
C ASP A 22 13.18 13.62 14.61
N ARG A 23 12.50 12.56 14.16
CA ARG A 23 11.11 12.24 14.52
C ARG A 23 11.04 11.38 15.80
N SER A 24 12.18 11.17 16.45
CA SER A 24 12.35 10.34 17.65
C SER A 24 12.08 8.85 17.42
N TRP A 25 12.25 8.38 16.18
CA TRP A 25 12.11 6.97 15.84
C TRP A 25 13.47 6.31 15.59
N MET A 26 13.61 5.07 16.06
CA MET A 26 14.67 4.20 15.58
C MET A 26 14.17 3.46 14.34
N THR A 27 14.72 3.79 13.16
CA THR A 27 14.38 3.13 11.88
C THR A 27 15.48 2.21 11.37
N GLY A 28 16.73 2.42 11.80
CA GLY A 28 17.88 1.70 11.27
C GLY A 28 18.25 2.07 9.83
N GLU A 29 17.80 3.24 9.35
CA GLU A 29 17.95 3.69 7.96
C GLU A 29 19.40 3.59 7.44
N ASN A 30 20.36 3.99 8.28
CA ASN A 30 21.79 3.97 7.98
C ASN A 30 22.37 2.56 7.75
N LEU A 31 21.61 1.51 8.07
CA LEU A 31 21.99 0.10 7.93
C LEU A 31 21.29 -0.60 6.75
N ILE A 32 20.32 0.05 6.11
CA ILE A 32 19.58 -0.56 4.99
C ILE A 32 20.45 -0.61 3.75
N HIS A 33 21.06 0.51 3.38
CA HIS A 33 21.79 0.64 2.12
C HIS A 33 22.78 1.81 2.13
N VAL A 34 23.74 1.76 1.21
CA VAL A 34 24.70 2.86 1.00
C VAL A 34 24.04 4.07 0.33
N PRO A 35 24.43 5.32 0.65
CA PRO A 35 23.79 6.51 0.06
C PRO A 35 23.80 6.55 -1.48
N SER A 36 24.75 5.87 -2.12
CA SER A 36 24.86 5.85 -3.58
C SER A 36 23.68 5.17 -4.30
N VAL A 37 22.94 4.26 -3.65
CA VAL A 37 21.78 3.60 -4.28
C VAL A 37 20.52 4.46 -4.26
N MET A 38 20.44 5.47 -3.39
CA MET A 38 19.30 6.40 -3.34
C MET A 38 19.16 7.26 -4.60
N ASN A 39 20.23 7.37 -5.39
CA ASN A 39 20.23 8.07 -6.68
C ASN A 39 19.88 7.14 -7.86
N VAL A 40 19.63 5.85 -7.61
CA VAL A 40 19.20 4.90 -8.65
C VAL A 40 17.71 5.09 -8.89
N GLU A 41 17.34 5.30 -10.16
CA GLU A 41 15.95 5.51 -10.55
C GLU A 41 15.07 4.33 -10.10
N GLY A 42 14.01 4.65 -9.36
CA GLY A 42 13.05 3.69 -8.87
C GLY A 42 13.48 2.86 -7.65
N TRP A 43 14.64 3.14 -7.05
CA TRP A 43 15.08 2.50 -5.81
C TRP A 43 14.07 2.67 -4.66
N ASN A 44 13.36 3.80 -4.62
CA ASN A 44 12.35 4.03 -3.56
C ASN A 44 11.06 3.21 -3.74
N PHE A 45 10.94 2.38 -4.79
CA PHE A 45 9.75 1.54 -5.01
C PHE A 45 10.03 0.09 -4.64
N TYR A 46 9.17 -0.47 -3.78
CA TYR A 46 9.16 -1.91 -3.53
C TYR A 46 8.99 -2.70 -4.84
N GLY A 47 9.74 -3.79 -4.96
CA GLY A 47 9.85 -4.55 -6.22
C GLY A 47 10.97 -4.11 -7.16
N HIS A 48 11.73 -3.06 -6.83
CA HIS A 48 12.96 -2.75 -7.57
C HIS A 48 13.90 -3.97 -7.58
N PRO A 49 14.48 -4.38 -8.73
CA PRO A 49 15.34 -5.57 -8.80
C PRO A 49 16.54 -5.54 -7.85
N GLY A 50 17.01 -4.34 -7.50
CA GLY A 50 18.07 -4.15 -6.52
C GLY A 50 17.68 -4.57 -5.09
N HIS A 51 16.41 -4.56 -4.73
CA HIS A 51 15.93 -5.00 -3.40
C HIS A 51 16.07 -6.51 -3.19
N MET A 52 16.18 -7.27 -4.28
CA MET A 52 16.50 -8.69 -4.23
C MET A 52 17.94 -8.95 -3.77
N LEU A 53 18.82 -7.94 -3.85
CA LEU A 53 20.21 -8.01 -3.39
C LEU A 53 20.39 -7.61 -1.93
N LEU A 54 19.34 -7.10 -1.28
CA LEU A 54 19.33 -6.81 0.15
C LEU A 54 19.24 -8.13 0.94
N THR A 55 19.76 -8.17 2.16
CA THR A 55 19.49 -9.26 3.10
C THR A 55 18.05 -9.20 3.62
N SER A 56 17.60 -10.26 4.31
CA SER A 56 16.29 -10.23 4.99
C SER A 56 16.19 -9.11 6.02
N ALA A 57 17.25 -8.87 6.79
CA ALA A 57 17.26 -7.81 7.79
C ALA A 57 17.19 -6.41 7.16
N GLN A 58 17.95 -6.17 6.08
CA GLN A 58 17.88 -4.89 5.34
C GLN A 58 16.48 -4.65 4.77
N ARG A 59 15.82 -5.65 4.18
CA ARG A 59 14.44 -5.52 3.69
C ARG A 59 13.42 -5.25 4.81
N THR A 60 13.67 -5.82 5.99
CA THR A 60 12.82 -5.60 7.17
C THR A 60 12.93 -4.15 7.65
N LEU A 61 14.16 -3.64 7.80
CA LEU A 61 14.38 -2.25 8.20
C LEU A 61 13.88 -1.25 7.14
N MET A 62 14.01 -1.57 5.85
CA MET A 62 13.42 -0.78 4.77
C MET A 62 11.91 -0.69 4.89
N MET A 63 11.23 -1.80 5.16
CA MET A 63 9.76 -1.79 5.29
C MET A 63 9.34 -1.11 6.58
N TRP A 64 10.11 -1.29 7.66
CA TRP A 64 9.87 -0.59 8.92
C TRP A 64 10.03 0.92 8.77
N SER A 65 11.08 1.39 8.08
CA SER A 65 11.29 2.80 7.77
C SER A 65 10.11 3.37 6.97
N ASP A 66 9.61 2.61 6.00
CA ASP A 66 8.42 2.98 5.22
C ASP A 66 7.14 2.98 6.05
N VAL A 67 6.92 2.01 6.94
CA VAL A 67 5.79 2.01 7.89
C VAL A 67 5.83 3.29 8.72
N VAL A 68 6.97 3.59 9.38
CA VAL A 68 7.13 4.82 10.17
C VAL A 68 6.90 6.06 9.30
N GLY A 69 7.49 6.09 8.11
CA GLY A 69 7.43 7.22 7.20
C GLY A 69 6.01 7.51 6.68
N GLN A 70 5.29 6.50 6.20
CA GLN A 70 3.96 6.65 5.63
C GLN A 70 2.91 6.98 6.69
N VAL A 71 2.93 6.26 7.82
CA VAL A 71 2.01 6.52 8.93
C VAL A 71 2.25 7.94 9.46
N SER A 72 3.50 8.44 9.44
CA SER A 72 3.80 9.81 9.90
C SER A 72 3.27 10.88 8.97
N ASN A 73 3.24 10.57 7.67
CA ASN A 73 2.95 11.55 6.64
C ASN A 73 1.45 11.71 6.41
N GLY A 74 0.69 10.62 6.54
CA GLY A 74 -0.76 10.69 6.34
C GLY A 74 -1.53 9.52 6.92
N GLY A 75 -1.00 8.87 7.96
CA GLY A 75 -1.71 7.82 8.68
C GLY A 75 -1.56 6.42 8.09
N PHE A 76 -2.14 5.46 8.79
CA PHE A 76 -2.11 4.06 8.41
C PHE A 76 -2.84 3.79 7.08
N ASP A 77 -3.87 4.57 6.75
CA ASP A 77 -4.56 4.48 5.46
C ASP A 77 -3.62 4.84 4.29
N GLN A 78 -2.78 5.87 4.43
CA GLN A 78 -1.76 6.22 3.44
C GLN A 78 -0.75 5.08 3.27
N PHE A 79 -0.32 4.43 4.36
CA PHE A 79 0.52 3.24 4.26
C PHE A 79 -0.18 2.13 3.44
N CYS A 80 -1.43 1.80 3.79
CA CYS A 80 -2.20 0.80 3.07
C CYS A 80 -2.38 1.13 1.58
N ASP A 81 -2.54 2.41 1.25
CA ASP A 81 -2.77 2.84 -0.13
C ASP A 81 -1.49 2.86 -0.98
N ASN A 82 -0.37 3.31 -0.42
CA ASN A 82 0.91 3.36 -1.12
C ASN A 82 1.53 1.97 -1.29
N TYR A 83 1.28 1.05 -0.34
CA TYR A 83 1.84 -0.29 -0.32
C TYR A 83 0.79 -1.38 -0.61
N VAL A 84 -0.24 -1.06 -1.40
CA VAL A 84 -1.36 -1.97 -1.74
C VAL A 84 -0.92 -3.37 -2.22
N ASN A 85 0.23 -3.47 -2.90
CA ASN A 85 0.76 -4.74 -3.40
C ASN A 85 1.75 -5.43 -2.43
N ASP A 86 2.15 -4.74 -1.36
CA ASP A 86 3.23 -5.12 -0.45
C ASP A 86 2.80 -5.13 1.03
N LEU A 87 1.49 -5.09 1.31
CA LEU A 87 0.93 -5.08 2.68
C LEU A 87 1.41 -6.25 3.55
N ALA A 88 1.55 -7.43 2.94
CA ALA A 88 2.07 -8.62 3.62
C ALA A 88 3.54 -8.44 4.06
N ALA A 89 4.33 -7.65 3.32
CA ALA A 89 5.69 -7.31 3.73
C ALA A 89 5.70 -6.37 4.94
N GLY A 90 4.73 -5.44 5.03
CA GLY A 90 4.52 -4.60 6.22
C GLY A 90 4.27 -5.42 7.48
N LEU A 91 3.34 -6.37 7.42
CA LEU A 91 3.08 -7.30 8.52
C LEU A 91 4.30 -8.15 8.89
N ALA A 92 4.98 -8.71 7.90
CA ALA A 92 6.18 -9.52 8.13
C ALA A 92 7.30 -8.70 8.80
N ALA A 93 7.44 -7.42 8.44
CA ALA A 93 8.42 -6.54 9.06
C ALA A 93 8.07 -6.25 10.53
N VAL A 94 6.82 -5.92 10.81
CA VAL A 94 6.32 -5.72 12.19
C VAL A 94 6.47 -7.01 13.02
N ASP A 95 6.16 -8.16 12.44
CA ASP A 95 6.33 -9.45 13.11
C ASP A 95 7.79 -9.71 13.47
N ALA A 96 8.73 -9.38 12.58
CA ALA A 96 10.16 -9.60 12.78
C ALA A 96 10.77 -8.77 13.93
N LEU A 97 10.14 -7.65 14.32
CA LEU A 97 10.61 -6.81 15.44
C LEU A 97 10.34 -7.43 16.83
N ASP A 98 9.57 -8.52 16.90
CA ASP A 98 9.16 -9.17 18.17
C ASP A 98 8.47 -8.22 19.17
N TRP A 99 7.85 -7.16 18.68
CA TRP A 99 7.11 -6.19 19.48
C TRP A 99 5.62 -6.56 19.53
N ALA A 100 5.22 -7.25 20.59
CA ALA A 100 3.87 -7.83 20.70
C ALA A 100 2.72 -6.80 20.61
N GLU A 101 2.84 -5.65 21.28
CA GLU A 101 1.79 -4.62 21.21
C GLU A 101 1.68 -3.99 19.82
N LEU A 102 2.81 -3.66 19.18
CA LEU A 102 2.84 -3.18 17.81
C LEU A 102 2.19 -4.19 16.87
N ARG A 103 2.57 -5.47 16.98
CA ARG A 103 2.01 -6.56 16.19
C ARG A 103 0.49 -6.64 16.31
N GLU A 104 -0.03 -6.62 17.52
CA GLU A 104 -1.48 -6.73 17.76
C GLU A 104 -2.23 -5.55 17.14
N ARG A 105 -1.81 -4.32 17.43
CA ARG A 105 -2.50 -3.11 16.94
C ARG A 105 -2.40 -2.98 15.43
N PHE A 106 -1.22 -3.23 14.86
CA PHE A 106 -1.00 -3.19 13.41
C PHE A 106 -1.88 -4.22 12.68
N ARG A 107 -2.02 -5.43 13.24
CA ARG A 107 -2.89 -6.47 12.65
C ARG A 107 -4.37 -6.10 12.71
N ARG A 108 -4.83 -5.44 13.77
CA ARG A 108 -6.22 -4.94 13.87
C ARG A 108 -6.50 -3.87 12.82
N ALA A 109 -5.64 -2.85 12.72
CA ALA A 109 -5.74 -1.81 11.69
C ALA A 109 -5.66 -2.40 10.26
N MET A 110 -4.74 -3.35 10.02
CA MET A 110 -4.63 -4.06 8.74
C MET A 110 -5.88 -4.88 8.41
N THR A 111 -6.48 -5.54 9.39
CA THR A 111 -7.74 -6.30 9.21
C THR A 111 -8.87 -5.37 8.82
N GLU A 112 -8.98 -4.21 9.48
CA GLU A 112 -9.99 -3.19 9.12
C GLU A 112 -9.77 -2.65 7.70
N GLN A 113 -8.53 -2.28 7.34
CA GLN A 113 -8.22 -1.60 6.07
C GLN A 113 -8.09 -2.53 4.86
N ALA A 114 -7.68 -3.78 5.09
CA ALA A 114 -7.30 -4.74 4.05
C ALA A 114 -7.94 -6.13 4.22
N GLY A 115 -8.93 -6.27 5.12
CA GLY A 115 -9.71 -7.48 5.28
C GLY A 115 -9.04 -8.50 6.20
N ASN A 116 -8.29 -9.46 5.65
CA ASN A 116 -7.65 -10.50 6.46
C ASN A 116 -6.16 -10.16 6.65
N ALA A 117 -5.67 -10.00 7.89
CA ALA A 117 -4.25 -9.78 8.11
C ALA A 117 -3.35 -10.94 7.66
N ASP A 118 -3.84 -12.17 7.53
CA ASP A 118 -3.01 -13.27 6.99
C ASP A 118 -2.87 -13.23 5.46
N GLU A 119 -3.80 -12.56 4.79
CA GLU A 119 -3.82 -12.37 3.33
C GLU A 119 -4.33 -10.95 3.02
N PRO A 120 -3.59 -9.90 3.41
CA PRO A 120 -4.08 -8.53 3.37
C PRO A 120 -4.28 -8.10 1.94
N ARG A 121 -5.49 -7.59 1.66
CA ARG A 121 -5.83 -7.04 0.35
C ARG A 121 -6.60 -5.75 0.53
N ARG A 122 -5.89 -4.64 0.34
CA ARG A 122 -6.50 -3.33 0.25
C ARG A 122 -7.35 -3.28 -1.01
N LEU A 123 -8.66 -3.16 -0.81
CA LEU A 123 -9.54 -2.73 -1.89
C LEU A 123 -9.26 -1.24 -2.08
N GLN A 124 -8.89 -0.86 -3.30
CA GLN A 124 -8.82 0.54 -3.68
C GLN A 124 -9.94 0.86 -4.64
N PRO A 125 -10.37 2.12 -4.67
CA PRO A 125 -11.12 2.57 -5.81
C PRO A 125 -10.35 2.33 -7.10
N LEU A 126 -11.06 1.95 -8.16
CA LEU A 126 -10.45 1.88 -9.48
C LEU A 126 -10.02 3.29 -9.90
N SER A 127 -8.72 3.58 -9.80
CA SER A 127 -8.14 4.82 -10.33
C SER A 127 -8.45 4.91 -11.82
N LEU A 128 -9.12 6.00 -12.19
CA LEU A 128 -9.37 6.32 -13.58
C LEU A 128 -8.02 6.70 -14.19
N SER A 129 -7.54 5.91 -15.14
CA SER A 129 -6.29 6.17 -15.83
C SER A 129 -6.50 7.21 -16.93
N ASP A 130 -5.59 8.17 -17.06
CA ASP A 130 -5.56 9.11 -18.19
C ASP A 130 -5.13 8.43 -19.50
N ASP A 131 -4.64 7.19 -19.43
CA ASP A 131 -4.36 6.33 -20.59
C ASP A 131 -5.71 5.91 -21.23
N PRO A 132 -6.01 6.37 -22.47
CA PRO A 132 -7.29 6.14 -23.12
C PRO A 132 -7.66 4.66 -23.28
N GLU A 133 -6.65 3.78 -23.38
CA GLU A 133 -6.88 2.35 -23.58
C GLU A 133 -7.22 1.65 -22.25
N LYS A 134 -6.52 2.01 -21.16
CA LYS A 134 -6.83 1.53 -19.80
C LYS A 134 -8.16 2.09 -19.31
N TRP A 135 -8.43 3.36 -19.60
CA TRP A 135 -9.71 4.03 -19.37
C TRP A 135 -10.87 3.28 -20.02
N ARG A 136 -10.73 2.92 -21.30
CA ARG A 136 -11.74 2.18 -22.08
C ARG A 136 -12.06 0.82 -21.46
N VAL A 137 -11.05 0.09 -20.99
CA VAL A 137 -11.22 -1.21 -20.31
C VAL A 137 -11.91 -1.05 -18.95
N SER A 138 -11.53 -0.05 -18.16
CA SER A 138 -12.14 0.25 -16.86
C SER A 138 -13.61 0.66 -16.99
N ARG A 139 -13.94 1.47 -18.01
CA ARG A 139 -15.32 1.88 -18.31
C ARG A 139 -16.22 0.69 -18.67
N LYS A 140 -15.72 -0.28 -19.45
CA LYS A 140 -16.47 -1.51 -19.80
C LYS A 140 -16.79 -2.39 -18.58
N ARG A 141 -15.83 -2.51 -17.66
CA ARG A 141 -16.01 -3.29 -16.41
C ARG A 141 -17.02 -2.62 -15.48
N LEU A 142 -16.93 -1.29 -15.35
CA LEU A 142 -17.84 -0.48 -14.54
C LEU A 142 -19.30 -0.59 -15.02
N LEU A 143 -19.56 -0.43 -16.33
CA LEU A 143 -20.90 -0.54 -16.90
C LEU A 143 -21.56 -1.91 -16.62
N ARG A 144 -20.81 -3.00 -16.76
CA ARG A 144 -21.27 -4.37 -16.45
C ARG A 144 -21.53 -4.58 -14.97
N TYR A 145 -20.68 -4.00 -14.13
CA TYR A 145 -20.79 -4.12 -12.69
C TYR A 145 -22.07 -3.44 -12.16
N LEU A 146 -22.35 -2.23 -12.64
CA LEU A 146 -23.54 -1.47 -12.26
C LEU A 146 -24.84 -2.13 -12.74
N ALA A 147 -24.82 -2.70 -13.95
CA ALA A 147 -25.93 -3.47 -14.50
C ALA A 147 -26.34 -4.67 -13.62
N ARG A 148 -25.37 -5.35 -13.00
CA ARG A 148 -25.62 -6.52 -12.14
C ARG A 148 -26.17 -6.15 -10.76
N ARG A 149 -25.90 -4.95 -10.26
CA ARG A 149 -26.24 -4.52 -8.88
C ARG A 149 -27.63 -3.89 -8.74
N GLY A 150 -28.37 -3.66 -9.84
CA GLY A 150 -29.78 -3.23 -9.80
C GLY A 150 -30.02 -1.95 -8.99
N LYS A 151 -29.08 -1.01 -9.00
CA LYS A 151 -29.15 0.21 -8.19
C LYS A 151 -30.29 1.11 -8.69
N ARG A 152 -31.19 1.54 -7.80
CA ARG A 152 -32.42 2.30 -8.15
C ARG A 152 -32.20 3.60 -8.94
N TRP A 153 -31.02 4.21 -8.85
CA TRP A 153 -30.69 5.49 -9.49
C TRP A 153 -29.71 5.35 -10.68
N TRP A 154 -29.10 4.17 -10.88
CA TRP A 154 -28.43 3.79 -12.12
C TRP A 154 -29.44 3.04 -12.99
N GLN A 155 -30.11 3.76 -13.89
CA GLN A 155 -30.99 3.16 -14.87
C GLN A 155 -30.32 3.12 -16.24
N PRO A 156 -29.98 1.94 -16.76
CA PRO A 156 -30.68 1.47 -17.94
C PRO A 156 -32.12 1.16 -17.50
N THR A 157 -33.12 1.69 -18.22
CA THR A 157 -34.50 1.83 -17.74
C THR A 157 -35.12 0.58 -17.12
N THR A 158 -34.65 -0.64 -17.44
CA THR A 158 -34.83 -1.86 -16.64
C THR A 158 -33.75 -2.93 -16.92
N ALA A 159 -33.63 -3.97 -16.08
CA ALA A 159 -32.81 -5.16 -16.36
C ALA A 159 -33.19 -5.90 -17.67
N ARG A 160 -34.43 -5.71 -18.14
CA ARG A 160 -34.94 -6.22 -19.42
C ARG A 160 -34.30 -5.52 -20.63
N ASP A 161 -33.96 -4.24 -20.50
CA ASP A 161 -33.38 -3.44 -21.58
C ASP A 161 -31.91 -3.81 -21.83
N LEU A 162 -31.18 -4.17 -20.78
CA LEU A 162 -29.81 -4.71 -20.89
C LEU A 162 -29.79 -6.07 -21.56
N ALA A 163 -30.67 -6.99 -21.13
CA ALA A 163 -30.80 -8.29 -21.77
C ALA A 163 -31.20 -8.16 -23.26
N PHE A 164 -32.02 -7.17 -23.61
CA PHE A 164 -32.38 -6.87 -25.00
C PHE A 164 -31.20 -6.30 -25.82
N VAL A 165 -30.37 -5.45 -25.23
CA VAL A 165 -29.16 -4.90 -25.89
C VAL A 165 -28.10 -6.00 -26.07
N GLU A 166 -27.84 -6.80 -25.03
CA GLU A 166 -26.88 -7.92 -25.09
C GLU A 166 -27.34 -9.01 -26.08
N ALA A 167 -28.64 -9.29 -26.19
CA ALA A 167 -29.18 -10.27 -27.13
C ALA A 167 -29.20 -9.82 -28.59
N ARG A 168 -29.02 -8.51 -28.86
CA ARG A 168 -29.15 -7.92 -30.21
C ARG A 168 -27.82 -7.41 -30.77
N PHE A 169 -26.81 -7.29 -29.92
CA PHE A 169 -25.48 -6.81 -30.28
C PHE A 169 -24.43 -7.76 -29.68
N ASP A 170 -23.89 -8.64 -30.53
CA ASP A 170 -22.92 -9.66 -30.13
C ASP A 170 -21.56 -9.09 -29.70
N ALA A 171 -21.26 -7.83 -30.05
CA ALA A 171 -19.96 -7.22 -29.85
C ALA A 171 -20.00 -6.04 -28.88
N GLU A 172 -19.14 -6.10 -27.85
CA GLU A 172 -19.09 -5.14 -26.73
C GLU A 172 -18.95 -3.67 -27.16
N TRP A 173 -18.32 -3.39 -28.31
CA TRP A 173 -18.11 -2.04 -28.83
C TRP A 173 -19.41 -1.36 -29.32
N GLN A 174 -20.41 -2.15 -29.71
CA GLN A 174 -21.70 -1.62 -30.18
C GLN A 174 -22.55 -1.09 -29.02
N VAL A 175 -22.42 -1.73 -27.85
CA VAL A 175 -23.05 -1.30 -26.59
C VAL A 175 -22.43 0.04 -26.14
N GLU A 176 -21.11 0.15 -26.22
CA GLU A 176 -20.36 1.37 -25.90
C GLU A 176 -20.74 2.55 -26.80
N LEU A 177 -20.82 2.33 -28.12
CA LEU A 177 -21.19 3.37 -29.09
C LEU A 177 -22.62 3.89 -28.86
N LYS A 178 -23.58 2.99 -28.60
CA LYS A 178 -24.99 3.35 -28.38
C LYS A 178 -25.17 4.21 -27.12
N TYR A 179 -24.47 3.85 -26.04
CA TYR A 179 -24.47 4.63 -24.80
C TYR A 179 -23.91 6.04 -25.02
N GLN A 180 -22.80 6.17 -25.74
CA GLN A 180 -22.22 7.47 -26.09
C GLN A 180 -23.19 8.33 -26.92
N MET A 181 -23.91 7.72 -27.87
CA MET A 181 -24.91 8.42 -28.67
C MET A 181 -26.09 8.95 -27.82
N MET A 182 -26.58 8.16 -26.85
CA MET A 182 -27.70 8.55 -25.99
C MET A 182 -27.32 9.64 -24.97
N VAL A 183 -26.07 9.65 -24.50
CA VAL A 183 -25.53 10.74 -23.69
C VAL A 183 -25.36 12.02 -24.52
N ALA A 184 -24.84 11.88 -25.76
CA ALA A 184 -24.66 13.00 -26.67
C ALA A 184 -25.99 13.61 -27.15
N SER A 185 -27.05 12.80 -27.30
CA SER A 185 -28.38 13.28 -27.66
C SER A 185 -29.14 13.94 -26.50
N GLY A 186 -28.61 13.87 -25.28
CA GLY A 186 -29.26 14.37 -24.07
C GLY A 186 -30.41 13.49 -23.57
N GLU A 187 -30.66 12.35 -24.22
CA GLU A 187 -31.61 11.33 -23.76
C GLU A 187 -31.15 10.69 -22.45
N LEU A 188 -29.83 10.64 -22.22
CA LEU A 188 -29.21 10.33 -20.94
C LEU A 188 -28.41 11.53 -20.44
N ARG A 189 -28.54 11.89 -19.16
CA ARG A 189 -27.66 12.89 -18.54
C ARG A 189 -26.23 12.35 -18.50
N SER A 190 -25.26 13.12 -19.00
CA SER A 190 -23.85 12.88 -18.67
C SER A 190 -23.67 13.23 -17.19
N GLY A 191 -23.39 12.22 -16.38
CA GLY A 191 -23.37 12.45 -14.95
C GLY A 191 -23.12 11.20 -14.16
N GLY A 192 -21.85 11.03 -13.80
CA GLY A 192 -21.53 10.58 -12.46
C GLY A 192 -21.28 9.10 -12.32
N GLU A 193 -20.04 8.68 -12.61
CA GLU A 193 -19.47 7.55 -11.88
C GLU A 193 -17.98 7.79 -11.49
N ARG A 194 -17.71 8.79 -10.63
CA ARG A 194 -16.48 8.76 -9.81
C ARG A 194 -16.77 7.76 -8.68
N LEU A 195 -15.96 6.72 -8.55
CA LEU A 195 -15.94 5.81 -7.39
C LEU A 195 -17.26 5.05 -7.15
N PHE A 196 -17.61 4.05 -7.96
CA PHE A 196 -18.79 3.23 -7.65
C PHE A 196 -18.47 1.89 -7.02
N ASP A 197 -19.09 1.72 -5.85
CA ASP A 197 -18.99 0.64 -4.87
C ASP A 197 -17.66 0.51 -4.10
N PHE A 198 -16.78 1.51 -4.15
CA PHE A 198 -15.77 1.65 -3.10
C PHE A 198 -16.45 2.22 -1.86
N VAL A 199 -16.77 1.35 -0.91
CA VAL A 199 -17.06 1.76 0.47
C VAL A 199 -15.70 1.82 1.15
N SER A 200 -15.27 3.02 1.55
CA SER A 200 -14.10 3.13 2.41
C SER A 200 -14.30 2.22 3.62
N PRO A 201 -13.29 1.41 3.98
CA PRO A 201 -13.38 0.66 5.22
C PRO A 201 -13.55 1.62 6.41
N PRO A 202 -14.05 1.10 7.55
CA PRO A 202 -14.12 1.86 8.79
C PRO A 202 -12.76 2.46 9.17
N SER A 203 -12.75 3.43 10.08
CA SER A 203 -11.52 4.07 10.54
C SER A 203 -11.18 3.82 12.01
N ASP A 204 -12.01 3.07 12.72
CA ASP A 204 -11.92 2.97 14.19
C ASP A 204 -10.58 2.36 14.64
N GLU A 205 -10.13 1.29 13.97
CA GLU A 205 -8.89 0.60 14.34
C GLU A 205 -7.64 1.32 13.81
N PHE A 206 -7.69 1.88 12.61
CA PHE A 206 -6.54 2.59 12.08
C PHE A 206 -6.34 3.96 12.74
N ASP A 207 -7.41 4.70 13.08
CA ASP A 207 -7.32 5.95 13.85
C ASP A 207 -6.73 5.65 15.25
N ALA A 208 -7.18 4.57 15.90
CA ALA A 208 -6.65 4.16 17.19
C ALA A 208 -5.18 3.68 17.12
N PHE A 209 -4.77 3.11 15.98
CA PHE A 209 -3.37 2.78 15.72
C PHE A 209 -2.55 4.05 15.58
N ASP A 210 -2.98 5.00 14.75
CA ASP A 210 -2.28 6.26 14.49
C ASP A 210 -2.06 7.07 15.77
N ASP A 211 -3.12 7.22 16.59
CA ASP A 211 -3.05 7.89 17.88
C ASP A 211 -2.03 7.25 18.83
N TRP A 212 -2.00 5.92 18.90
CA TRP A 212 -1.08 5.18 19.75
C TRP A 212 0.36 5.19 19.21
N PHE A 213 0.51 5.07 17.89
CA PHE A 213 1.80 4.90 17.23
C PHE A 213 2.70 6.11 17.48
N TYR A 214 2.13 7.33 17.57
CA TYR A 214 2.89 8.56 17.80
C TYR A 214 3.07 8.99 19.25
N THR A 215 2.62 8.19 20.22
CA THR A 215 2.90 8.49 21.63
C THR A 215 4.40 8.44 21.90
N ASP A 216 4.85 9.25 22.86
CA ASP A 216 6.27 9.27 23.26
C ASP A 216 6.72 7.91 23.80
N ASP A 217 5.83 7.18 24.46
CA ASP A 217 6.08 5.83 24.95
C ASP A 217 6.33 4.84 23.80
N THR A 218 5.53 4.90 22.73
CA THR A 218 5.74 4.04 21.55
C THR A 218 7.06 4.39 20.85
N LYS A 219 7.35 5.68 20.64
CA LYS A 219 8.63 6.12 20.06
C LYS A 219 9.82 5.65 20.90
N ALA A 220 9.74 5.76 22.22
CA ALA A 220 10.76 5.26 23.13
C ALA A 220 10.90 3.73 23.07
N ALA A 221 9.79 2.99 22.99
CA ALA A 221 9.81 1.54 22.84
C ALA A 221 10.47 1.11 21.51
N SER A 222 10.35 1.90 20.45
CA SER A 222 11.05 1.62 19.18
C SER A 222 12.56 1.52 19.35
N ALA A 223 13.15 2.38 20.19
CA ALA A 223 14.59 2.37 20.48
C ALA A 223 15.05 1.09 21.17
N PHE A 224 14.15 0.35 21.81
CA PHE A 224 14.45 -0.97 22.36
C PHE A 224 14.25 -2.07 21.31
N TYR A 225 13.03 -2.20 20.76
CA TYR A 225 12.69 -3.33 19.90
C TYR A 225 13.46 -3.33 18.57
N VAL A 226 13.63 -2.15 17.96
CA VAL A 226 14.36 -2.03 16.69
C VAL A 226 15.85 -2.21 16.91
N HIS A 227 16.40 -1.71 18.02
CA HIS A 227 17.80 -1.94 18.40
C HIS A 227 18.09 -3.43 18.60
N GLU A 228 17.25 -4.11 19.37
CA GLU A 228 17.36 -5.56 19.60
C GLU A 228 17.32 -6.35 18.29
N PHE A 229 16.44 -5.96 17.36
CA PHE A 229 16.43 -6.52 16.02
C PHE A 229 17.76 -6.28 15.28
N ILE A 230 18.26 -5.05 15.27
CA ILE A 230 19.52 -4.69 14.60
C ILE A 230 20.69 -5.50 15.16
N VAL A 231 20.85 -5.56 16.48
CA VAL A 231 21.97 -6.27 17.14
C VAL A 231 21.89 -7.77 16.85
N ARG A 232 20.70 -8.37 16.92
CA ARG A 232 20.48 -9.79 16.62
C ARG A 232 20.82 -10.14 15.17
N HIS A 233 20.57 -9.21 14.25
CA HIS A 233 20.77 -9.40 12.81
C HIS A 233 22.02 -8.70 12.26
N ARG A 234 22.97 -8.35 13.13
CA ARG A 234 24.21 -7.63 12.83
C ARG A 234 24.92 -8.09 11.55
N ASP A 235 25.13 -9.40 11.40
CA ASP A 235 25.86 -9.97 10.25
C ASP A 235 25.12 -9.78 8.91
N GLN A 236 23.82 -9.49 8.93
CA GLN A 236 23.02 -9.21 7.74
C GLN A 236 23.00 -7.72 7.38
N LEU A 237 23.49 -6.84 8.26
CA LEU A 237 23.29 -5.40 8.16
C LEU A 237 24.56 -4.63 7.79
N TYR A 238 25.75 -5.16 8.06
CA TYR A 238 26.98 -4.48 7.68
C TYR A 238 28.13 -5.45 7.35
N ARG A 239 29.23 -4.90 6.82
CA ARG A 239 30.50 -5.59 6.61
C ARG A 239 31.61 -4.90 7.39
N PRO A 240 32.44 -5.64 8.16
CA PRO A 240 33.60 -5.06 8.82
C PRO A 240 34.65 -4.60 7.80
N ILE A 241 35.29 -3.47 8.09
CA ILE A 241 36.49 -2.95 7.39
C ILE A 241 37.75 -3.53 8.03
#